data_AF-A0A9W5V5K4-F1
#
_entry.id   AF-A0A9W5V5K4-F1
#
_cell.length_a   1.000
_cell.length_b   1.000
_cell.length_c   1.000
_cell.angle_alpha   90.00
_cell.angle_beta   90.00
_cell.angle_gamma   90.00
#
_symmetry.space_group_name_H-M   'P 1'
#
loop_
_entity.id
_entity.type
_entity.pdbx_description
1 polymer ?
#
loop_
_entity_poly.entity_id
_entity_poly.type
_entity_poly.pdbx_seq_one_letter_code
_entity_poly.pdbx_strand_id
1 'polypeptide(L)' 'MISNQETFNLSPYMAIYDIVVPQDNMLRQINELVDFSFILEELKTKYCLDNGRNAIPPIRMFKYLLLKVIF' A
#
# COMPACT_ATOMS: atom_id res chain seq x y z
N MET A 1 -2.69 13.11 12.43
CA MET A 1 -3.64 12.10 11.92
C MET A 1 -2.95 11.12 10.95
N ILE A 2 -3.21 9.82 11.08
CA ILE A 2 -2.85 8.83 10.03
C ILE A 2 -4.00 8.76 9.03
N SER A 3 -3.71 8.95 7.76
CA SER A 3 -4.67 8.71 6.68
C SER A 3 -4.59 7.26 6.18
N ASN A 4 -5.70 6.77 5.66
CA ASN A 4 -5.69 5.55 4.85
C ASN A 4 -4.81 5.76 3.62
N GLN A 5 -4.26 4.66 3.08
CA GLN A 5 -3.44 4.73 1.88
C GLN A 5 -4.24 5.41 0.75
N GLU A 6 -3.68 6.48 0.19
CA GLU A 6 -4.29 7.20 -0.94
C GLU A 6 -4.55 6.23 -2.09
N THR A 7 -5.76 6.29 -2.64
CA THR A 7 -6.09 5.60 -3.88
C THR A 7 -5.30 6.24 -5.01
N PHE A 8 -4.75 5.41 -5.90
CA PHE A 8 -4.06 5.93 -7.06
C PHE A 8 -5.09 6.53 -8.04
N ASN A 9 -4.77 7.68 -8.62
CA ASN A 9 -5.46 8.16 -9.82
C ASN A 9 -4.96 7.33 -10.99
N LEU A 10 -5.76 6.34 -11.38
CA LEU A 10 -5.39 5.37 -12.39
C LEU A 10 -5.68 5.88 -13.80
N SER A 11 -4.88 5.42 -14.76
CA SER A 11 -5.03 5.76 -16.17
C SER A 11 -6.35 5.24 -16.76
N PRO A 12 -6.97 5.92 -17.74
CA PRO A 12 -8.08 5.37 -18.51
C PRO A 12 -7.78 4.02 -19.18
N TYR A 13 -6.50 3.70 -19.37
CA TYR A 13 -6.03 2.47 -20.03
C TYR A 13 -5.60 1.37 -19.04
N MET A 14 -6.16 1.36 -17.83
CA MET A 14 -5.88 0.35 -16.79
C MET A 14 -6.00 -1.09 -17.26
N ALA A 15 -6.91 -1.39 -18.20
CA ALA A 15 -7.10 -2.74 -18.74
C ALA A 15 -5.82 -3.32 -19.39
N ILE A 16 -4.87 -2.48 -19.81
CA ILE A 16 -3.58 -2.94 -20.33
C ILE A 16 -2.79 -3.70 -19.25
N TYR A 17 -2.91 -3.30 -17.97
CA TYR A 17 -2.24 -3.99 -16.86
C TYR A 17 -2.61 -5.48 -16.82
N ASP A 18 -3.90 -5.80 -16.99
CA ASP A 18 -4.39 -7.18 -16.95
C ASP A 18 -3.94 -8.03 -18.15
N ILE A 19 -3.62 -7.38 -19.27
CA ILE A 19 -3.15 -8.03 -20.49
C ILE A 19 -1.63 -8.28 -20.43
N VAL A 20 -0.87 -7.31 -19.91
CA VAL A 20 0.60 -7.31 -19.98
C VAL A 20 1.23 -7.97 -18.76
N VAL A 21 0.59 -7.92 -17.60
CA VAL A 21 1.12 -8.49 -16.35
C VAL A 21 0.46 -9.85 -16.09
N PRO A 22 1.23 -10.96 -16.12
CA PRO A 22 0.71 -12.29 -15.85
C PRO A 22 -0.02 -12.40 -14.51
N GLN A 23 -1.04 -13.26 -14.45
CA GLN A 23 -1.84 -13.48 -13.23
C GLN A 23 -1.01 -14.13 -12.10
N ASP A 24 0.00 -14.91 -12.46
CA ASP A 24 0.94 -15.56 -11.55
C ASP A 24 2.13 -14.65 -11.18
N ASN A 25 2.11 -13.37 -11.59
CA ASN A 25 3.14 -12.43 -11.16
C ASN A 25 3.10 -12.25 -9.64
N MET A 26 4.23 -12.49 -8.98
CA MET A 26 4.35 -12.43 -7.52
C MET A 26 3.88 -11.11 -6.92
N LEU A 27 4.20 -9.95 -7.52
CA LEU A 27 3.79 -8.65 -6.99
C LEU A 27 2.29 -8.41 -7.14
N ARG A 28 1.70 -8.90 -8.24
CA ARG A 28 0.26 -8.89 -8.44
C ARG A 28 -0.43 -9.74 -7.38
N GLN A 29 0.03 -10.97 -7.17
CA GLN A 29 -0.48 -11.87 -6.15
C GLN A 29 -0.34 -11.27 -4.74
N ILE A 30 0.79 -10.66 -4.40
CA ILE A 30 0.96 -9.98 -3.11
C ILE A 30 -0.07 -8.86 -2.95
N ASN A 31 -0.28 -8.04 -3.98
CA ASN A 31 -1.23 -6.94 -3.89
C ASN A 31 -2.69 -7.40 -3.82
N GLU A 32 -3.03 -8.54 -4.42
CA GLU A 32 -4.40 -9.10 -4.42
C GLU A 32 -4.70 -9.95 -3.18
N LEU A 33 -3.71 -10.71 -2.68
CA LEU A 33 -3.91 -11.70 -1.62
C LEU A 33 -3.60 -11.16 -0.22
N VAL A 34 -2.75 -10.13 -0.10
CA VAL A 34 -2.33 -9.61 1.21
C VAL A 34 -3.17 -8.38 1.56
N ASP A 35 -3.98 -8.51 2.60
CA ASP A 35 -4.57 -7.35 3.25
C ASP A 35 -3.51 -6.66 4.13
N PHE A 36 -3.10 -5.45 3.76
CA PHE A 36 -2.12 -4.66 4.51
C PHE A 36 -2.74 -3.82 5.64
N SER A 37 -4.05 -3.91 5.88
CA SER A 37 -4.75 -3.17 6.93
C SER A 37 -4.15 -3.41 8.33
N PHE A 38 -3.60 -4.60 8.58
CA PHE A 38 -2.97 -4.97 9.86
C PHE A 38 -1.86 -4.00 10.29
N ILE A 39 -1.14 -3.39 9.33
CA ILE A 39 -0.07 -2.44 9.62
C ILE A 39 -0.64 -1.17 10.25
N LEU A 40 -1.78 -0.71 9.75
CA LEU A 40 -2.46 0.45 10.31
C LEU A 40 -2.98 0.13 11.72
N GLU A 41 -3.59 -1.04 11.89
CA GLU A 41 -4.13 -1.49 13.18
C GLU A 41 -3.05 -1.59 14.26
N GLU A 42 -1.88 -2.12 13.91
CA GLU A 42 -0.74 -2.23 14.82
C GLU A 42 -0.17 -0.86 15.22
N LEU A 43 -0.04 0.04 14.24
CA LEU A 43 0.69 1.29 14.43
C LEU A 43 -0.18 2.45 14.90
N LYS A 44 -1.50 2.40 14.73
CA LYS A 44 -2.39 3.56 14.99
C LYS A 44 -2.20 4.20 16.36
N THR A 45 -1.97 3.39 17.40
CA THR A 45 -1.80 3.85 18.79
C THR A 45 -0.48 4.58 19.02
N LYS A 46 0.50 4.43 18.11
CA LYS A 46 1.82 5.05 18.19
C LYS A 46 1.88 6.42 17.52
N TYR A 47 0.81 6.82 16.82
CA TYR A 47 0.73 8.11 16.16
C TYR A 47 -0.22 9.05 16.89
N CYS A 48 0.09 10.34 16.79
CA CYS A 48 -0.81 11.37 17.27
C CYS A 48 -2.02 11.51 16.34
N LEU A 49 -3.21 11.40 16.93
CA LEU A 49 -4.47 11.42 16.18
C LEU A 49 -4.87 12.84 15.77
N ASP A 50 -4.58 13.83 16.62
CA ASP A 50 -5.22 15.14 16.63
C ASP A 50 -4.25 16.33 16.63
N ASN A 51 -2.93 16.10 16.71
CA ASN A 51 -1.94 17.17 16.73
C ASN A 51 -0.83 16.99 15.69
N GLY A 52 -0.36 18.11 15.15
CA GLY A 52 0.76 18.18 14.21
C GLY A 52 0.43 17.87 12.75
N ARG A 53 1.48 17.71 11.93
CA ARG A 53 1.38 17.40 10.50
C ARG A 53 0.94 15.95 10.30
N ASN A 54 0.10 15.70 9.31
CA ASN A 54 -0.29 14.35 8.94
C ASN A 54 0.90 13.51 8.51
N ALA A 55 0.95 12.28 9.03
CA ALA A 55 1.95 11.31 8.64
C ALA A 55 1.62 10.72 7.27
N ILE A 56 2.65 10.32 6.53
CA ILE A 56 2.48 9.46 5.36
C ILE A 56 1.93 8.11 5.86
N PRO A 57 0.95 7.49 5.15
CA PRO A 57 0.39 6.20 5.55
C PRO A 57 1.47 5.15 5.78
N PRO A 58 1.51 4.48 6.95
CA PRO A 58 2.58 3.53 7.28
C PRO A 58 2.61 2.32 6.33
N ILE A 59 1.45 1.94 5.76
CA ILE A 59 1.34 0.89 4.73
C ILE A 59 2.25 1.19 3.53
N ARG A 60 2.34 2.47 3.10
CA ARG A 60 3.20 2.88 1.98
C ARG A 60 4.67 2.61 2.29
N MET A 61 5.12 2.98 3.48
CA MET A 61 6.50 2.77 3.91
C MET A 61 6.84 1.28 4.02
N PHE A 62 5.91 0.49 4.57
CA PHE A 62 6.08 -0.97 4.65
C PHE A 62 6.22 -1.59 3.26
N LYS A 63 5.38 -1.22 2.29
CA LYS A 63 5.48 -1.71 0.91
C LYS A 63 6.82 -1.38 0.27
N TYR A 64 7.37 -0.18 0.50
CA TYR A 64 8.72 0.16 0.02
C TYR A 64 9.80 -0.75 0.62
N LEU A 65 9.75 -1.00 1.93
CA LEU A 65 10.71 -1.88 2.58
C LEU A 65 10.55 -3.34 2.13
N LEU A 66 9.31 -3.81 1.95
CA LEU A 66 9.01 -5.13 1.41
C LEU A 66 9.62 -5.30 0.02
N LEU A 67 9.42 -4.32 -0.87
CA LEU A 67 10.00 -4.34 -2.21
C LEU A 67 11.53 -4.39 -2.16
N LYS A 68 12.16 -3.59 -1.29
CA LYS A 68 13.62 -3.58 -1.09
C LYS A 68 14.18 -4.91 -0.55
N VAL A 69 13.37 -5.70 0.15
CA VAL A 69 13.80 -7.01 0.68
C VAL A 69 13.68 -8.10 -0.38
N ILE A 70 12.68 -7.99 -1.26
CA ILE A 70 12.38 -9.00 -2.28
C ILE A 70 13.17 -8.77 -3.58
N PHE A 71 13.65 -7.54 -3.82
CA PHE A 71 14.47 -7.13 -4.97
C PHE A 71 15.70 -6.33 -4.56
#